data_AF-A0A7J4ERC5-F1
#
_entry.id   AF-A0A7J4ERC5-F1
#
_cell.length_a   1.000
_cell.length_b   1.000
_cell.length_c   1.000
_cell.angle_alpha   90.00
_cell.angle_beta   90.00
_cell.angle_gamma   90.00
#
_symmetry.space_group_name_H-M   'P 1'
#
loop_
_entity.id
_entity.type
_entity.pdbx_description
1 polymer ?
#
loop_
_entity_poly.entity_id
_entity_poly.type
_entity_poly.pdbx_seq_one_letter_code
_entity_poly.pdbx_strand_id
1 'polypeptide(L)'
;MEFHRERIQRLGIFGEVRIAYASTEPGLKEVVEDMDSGEIYIVPLFISHGAHTEESPKILGIEGKKGVFKGKSIFICNPIGKDGLITYAILNSVIEANLIRDEDLYS
;
A
#
# COMPACT_ATOMS: atom_id res chain seq x y z
N MET A 1 -5.52 -6.23 3.59
CA MET A 1 -5.10 -5.52 2.36
C MET A 1 -6.22 -5.41 1.36
N GLU A 2 -6.98 -6.49 1.14
CA GLU A 2 -8.12 -6.51 0.22
C GLU A 2 -9.12 -5.36 0.43
N PHE A 3 -9.47 -5.08 1.69
CA PHE A 3 -10.31 -3.94 2.05
C PHE A 3 -9.85 -2.59 1.46
N HIS A 4 -8.54 -2.30 1.50
CA HIS A 4 -8.02 -1.05 0.94
C HIS A 4 -8.04 -1.07 -0.59
N ARG A 5 -7.68 -2.21 -1.20
CA ARG A 5 -7.72 -2.41 -2.65
C ARG A 5 -9.13 -2.14 -3.20
N GLU A 6 -10.14 -2.77 -2.62
CA GLU A 6 -11.54 -2.57 -3.02
C GLU A 6 -12.00 -1.14 -2.83
N ARG A 7 -11.69 -0.52 -1.68
CA ARG A 7 -12.08 0.87 -1.40
C ARG A 7 -11.47 1.83 -2.43
N ILE A 8 -10.19 1.69 -2.73
CA ILE A 8 -9.51 2.55 -3.72
C ILE A 8 -10.09 2.30 -5.11
N GLN A 9 -10.34 1.04 -5.48
CA GLN A 9 -10.92 0.71 -6.78
C GLN A 9 -12.33 1.30 -6.95
N ARG A 10 -13.15 1.29 -5.90
CA ARG A 10 -14.50 1.91 -5.92
C ARG A 10 -14.46 3.43 -6.09
N LEU A 11 -13.36 4.10 -5.77
CA LEU A 11 -13.21 5.54 -5.99
C LEU A 11 -13.04 5.89 -7.48
N GLY A 12 -12.68 4.92 -8.33
CA GLY A 12 -12.53 5.14 -9.79
C GLY A 12 -11.38 6.07 -10.18
N ILE A 13 -10.45 6.37 -9.27
CA ILE A 13 -9.32 7.28 -9.51
C ILE A 13 -8.22 6.61 -10.35
N PHE A 14 -8.05 5.30 -10.20
CA PHE A 14 -7.08 4.49 -10.94
C PHE A 14 -7.80 3.48 -11.84
N GLY A 15 -7.25 3.20 -13.02
CA GLY A 15 -7.78 2.19 -13.93
C GLY A 15 -7.69 0.77 -13.37
N GLU A 16 -6.65 0.49 -12.59
CA GLU A 16 -6.41 -0.82 -11.95
C GLU A 16 -5.84 -0.63 -10.54
N VAL A 17 -6.19 -1.54 -9.62
CA VAL A 17 -5.63 -1.58 -8.26
C VAL A 17 -5.34 -3.04 -7.89
N ARG A 18 -4.07 -3.37 -7.69
CA ARG A 18 -3.60 -4.72 -7.35
C ARG A 18 -2.86 -4.71 -6.02
N ILE A 19 -2.83 -5.86 -5.35
CA ILE A 19 -2.00 -6.10 -4.16
C ILE A 19 -0.85 -6.99 -4.61
N ALA A 20 0.35 -6.70 -4.09
CA ALA A 20 1.49 -7.59 -4.20
C ALA A 20 2.21 -7.69 -2.86
N TYR A 21 2.94 -8.77 -2.67
CA TYR A 21 3.74 -9.01 -1.47
C TYR A 21 5.23 -9.16 -1.83
N ALA A 22 6.10 -8.78 -0.90
CA ALA A 22 7.55 -8.82 -1.12
C ALA A 22 8.14 -10.24 -1.02
N SER A 23 7.54 -11.10 -0.17
CA SER A 23 8.09 -12.42 0.17
C SER A 23 7.11 -13.58 -0.02
N THR A 24 5.90 -13.31 -0.50
CA THR A 24 4.84 -14.31 -0.72
C THR A 24 4.07 -14.00 -1.99
N GLU A 25 3.22 -14.92 -2.43
CA GLU A 25 2.37 -14.69 -3.59
C GLU A 25 1.11 -13.88 -3.27
N PRO A 26 0.59 -13.07 -4.23
CA PRO A 26 1.21 -12.76 -5.52
C PRO A 26 2.41 -11.79 -5.37
N GLY A 27 3.52 -12.10 -6.04
CA GLY A 27 4.77 -11.33 -5.95
C GLY A 27 4.74 -10.00 -6.72
N LEU A 28 5.49 -9.00 -6.25
CA LEU A 28 5.53 -7.65 -6.87
C LEU A 28 5.84 -7.68 -8.36
N LYS A 29 6.83 -8.47 -8.77
CA LYS A 29 7.23 -8.58 -10.18
C LYS A 29 6.08 -9.11 -11.03
N GLU A 30 5.51 -10.25 -10.66
CA GLU A 30 4.39 -10.88 -11.38
C GLU A 30 3.20 -9.92 -11.49
N VAL A 31 2.80 -9.29 -10.38
CA VAL A 31 1.68 -8.34 -10.38
C VAL A 31 1.92 -7.17 -11.33
N VAL A 32 3.12 -6.58 -11.33
CA VAL A 32 3.45 -5.48 -12.24
C VAL A 32 3.50 -5.95 -13.69
N GLU A 33 3.97 -7.17 -13.95
CA GLU A 33 3.95 -7.77 -15.30
C GLU A 33 2.52 -7.95 -15.83
N ASP A 34 1.60 -8.39 -14.97
CA ASP A 34 0.21 -8.71 -15.29
C ASP A 34 -0.76 -7.50 -15.39
N MET A 35 -0.33 -6.31 -14.99
CA MET A 35 -1.17 -5.10 -15.10
C MET A 35 -1.23 -4.58 -16.55
N ASP A 36 -2.36 -4.11 -17.04
CA ASP A 36 -2.43 -3.54 -18.41
C ASP A 36 -1.97 -2.07 -18.45
N SER A 37 -1.85 -1.45 -17.28
CA SER A 37 -1.48 -0.05 -17.09
C SER A 37 -0.02 0.26 -17.51
N GLY A 38 0.15 1.29 -18.35
CA GLY A 38 1.47 1.79 -18.78
C GLY A 38 2.20 2.65 -17.74
N GLU A 39 1.47 3.16 -16.74
CA GLU A 39 2.00 3.93 -15.61
C GLU A 39 1.54 3.29 -14.28
N ILE A 40 2.49 2.93 -13.40
CA ILE A 40 2.23 2.16 -12.19
C ILE A 40 2.86 2.85 -10.99
N TYR A 41 2.02 3.09 -9.97
CA TYR A 41 2.44 3.61 -8.67
C TYR A 41 2.47 2.48 -7.65
N ILE A 42 3.62 2.28 -7.01
CA ILE A 42 3.84 1.28 -5.97
C ILE A 42 3.86 2.00 -4.64
N VAL A 43 2.89 1.70 -3.78
CA VAL A 43 2.77 2.27 -2.43
C VAL A 43 3.14 1.21 -1.40
N PRO A 44 4.32 1.31 -0.74
CA PRO A 44 4.71 0.34 0.27
C PRO A 44 3.85 0.49 1.52
N LEU A 45 3.08 -0.53 1.87
CA LEU A 45 2.21 -0.49 3.04
C LEU A 45 2.93 -0.95 4.31
N PHE A 46 3.93 -0.18 4.74
CA PHE A 46 4.75 -0.46 5.93
C PHE A 46 4.70 0.69 6.93
N ILE A 47 4.68 0.35 8.23
CA ILE A 47 4.74 1.34 9.32
C ILE A 47 6.18 1.79 9.60
N SER A 48 7.13 0.85 9.67
CA SER A 48 8.54 1.18 9.84
C SER A 48 9.26 1.30 8.49
N HIS A 49 10.20 2.23 8.40
CA HIS A 49 11.15 2.29 7.29
C HIS A 49 12.28 1.27 7.55
N GLY A 50 11.98 -0.01 7.35
CA GLY A 50 12.95 -1.10 7.45
C GLY A 50 13.54 -1.49 6.10
N ALA A 51 14.46 -2.47 6.10
CA ALA A 51 15.12 -3.01 4.90
C ALA A 51 14.16 -3.40 3.76
N HIS A 52 12.94 -3.83 4.10
CA HIS A 52 11.89 -4.19 3.13
C HIS A 52 11.42 -3.03 2.22
N THR A 53 11.59 -1.78 2.66
CA THR A 53 11.25 -0.61 1.83
C THR A 53 12.20 -0.43 0.66
N GLU A 54 13.43 -0.95 0.77
CA GLU A 54 14.48 -0.85 -0.24
C GLU A 54 14.50 -2.04 -1.21
N GLU A 55 13.63 -3.02 -1.02
CA GLU A 55 13.59 -4.24 -1.82
C GLU A 55 12.79 -4.05 -3.12
N SER A 56 11.76 -3.18 -3.14
CA SER A 56 10.91 -3.00 -4.32
C SER A 56 11.66 -2.58 -5.59
N PRO A 57 12.61 -1.61 -5.56
CA PRO A 57 13.42 -1.29 -6.74
C PRO A 57 14.25 -2.49 -7.22
N LYS A 58 14.85 -3.24 -6.29
CA LYS A 58 15.67 -4.42 -6.59
C LYS A 58 14.87 -5.54 -7.24
N ILE A 59 13.66 -5.80 -6.76
CA ILE A 59 12.75 -6.82 -7.31
C ILE A 59 12.40 -6.53 -8.78
N LEU A 60 12.25 -5.25 -9.13
CA LEU A 60 11.94 -4.80 -10.48
C LEU A 60 13.18 -4.48 -11.33
N GLY A 61 14.39 -4.58 -10.76
CA GLY A 61 15.63 -4.25 -11.45
C GLY A 61 15.74 -2.78 -11.86
N ILE A 62 15.13 -1.86 -11.10
CA ILE A 62 15.20 -0.40 -11.34
C ILE A 62 16.02 0.29 -10.24
N GLU A 63 16.58 1.45 -10.58
CA GLU A 63 17.33 2.28 -9.63
C GLU A 63 16.44 3.38 -9.01
N GLY A 64 16.46 3.48 -7.68
CA GLY A 64 15.75 4.53 -6.95
C GLY A 64 14.22 4.40 -7.00
N LYS A 65 13.54 5.55 -7.04
CA LYS A 65 12.07 5.64 -6.92
C LYS A 65 11.33 5.74 -8.25
N LYS A 66 12.05 5.85 -9.36
CA LYS A 66 11.46 6.01 -10.69
C LYS A 66 12.26 5.20 -11.69
N GLY A 67 11.59 4.46 -12.54
CA GLY A 67 12.25 3.64 -13.55
C GLY A 67 11.27 3.12 -14.59
N VAL A 68 11.78 2.30 -15.49
CA VAL A 68 10.98 1.61 -16.50
C VAL A 68 11.14 0.11 -16.30
N PHE A 69 10.03 -0.61 -16.26
CA PHE A 69 10.02 -2.06 -16.16
C PHE A 69 9.13 -2.64 -17.26
N LYS A 70 9.71 -3.42 -18.17
CA LYS A 70 9.04 -3.99 -19.36
C LYS A 70 8.18 -2.96 -20.15
N GLY A 71 8.70 -1.75 -20.33
CA GLY A 71 8.02 -0.67 -21.04
C GLY A 71 6.98 0.11 -20.22
N LYS A 72 6.77 -0.24 -18.94
CA LYS A 72 5.86 0.45 -18.02
C LYS A 72 6.64 1.44 -17.16
N SER A 73 6.12 2.65 -16.99
CA SER A 73 6.68 3.66 -16.10
C SER A 73 6.35 3.30 -14.64
N ILE A 74 7.36 3.14 -13.80
CA ILE A 74 7.22 2.75 -12.39
C ILE A 74 7.56 3.92 -11.49
N PHE A 75 6.69 4.17 -10.50
CA PHE A 75 6.84 5.18 -9.47
C PHE A 75 6.71 4.55 -8.09
N ILE A 76 7.79 4.52 -7.31
CA ILE A 76 7.79 3.99 -5.95
C ILE A 76 7.57 5.15 -4.97
N CYS A 77 6.44 5.11 -4.28
CA CYS A 77 6.07 6.09 -3.26
C CYS A 77 6.85 5.87 -1.96
N ASN A 78 6.77 6.85 -1.05
CA ASN A 78 7.22 6.63 0.32
C ASN A 78 6.29 5.62 1.02
N PRO A 79 6.81 4.78 1.94
CA PRO A 79 5.96 3.97 2.79
C PRO A 79 5.05 4.86 3.66
N ILE A 80 3.84 4.36 3.92
CA ILE A 80 2.79 5.15 4.57
C ILE A 80 3.07 5.45 6.06
N GLY A 81 3.95 4.72 6.72
CA GLY A 81 4.08 4.73 8.19
C GLY A 81 4.42 6.06 8.86
N LYS A 82 4.98 7.02 8.12
CA LYS A 82 5.27 8.38 8.60
C LYS A 82 4.27 9.43 8.09
N ASP A 83 3.24 9.02 7.35
CA ASP A 83 2.19 9.91 6.91
C ASP A 83 1.35 10.38 8.11
N GLY A 84 0.95 11.65 8.12
CA GLY A 84 0.15 12.23 9.21
C GLY A 84 -1.18 11.50 9.43
N LEU A 85 -1.76 10.90 8.39
CA LEU A 85 -2.98 10.10 8.50
C LEU A 85 -2.80 8.85 9.36
N ILE A 86 -1.58 8.32 9.49
CA ILE A 86 -1.30 7.20 10.40
C ILE A 86 -1.42 7.65 11.85
N THR A 87 -0.99 8.88 12.18
CA THR A 87 -1.23 9.46 13.51
C THR A 87 -2.73 9.53 13.81
N TYR A 88 -3.55 9.96 12.85
CA TYR A 88 -5.00 10.00 13.02
C TYR A 88 -5.63 8.59 13.10
N ALA A 89 -5.11 7.61 12.37
CA ALA A 89 -5.58 6.22 12.49
C ALA A 89 -5.33 5.65 13.89
N ILE A 90 -4.18 5.96 14.50
CA ILE A 90 -3.87 5.59 15.88
C ILE A 90 -4.86 6.24 16.84
N LEU A 91 -5.12 7.55 16.70
CA LEU A 91 -6.11 8.25 17.54
C LEU A 91 -7.51 7.68 17.37
N ASN A 92 -7.93 7.39 16.14
CA ASN A 92 -9.24 6.79 15.87
C ASN A 92 -9.38 5.43 16.55
N SER A 93 -8.32 4.62 16.58
CA SER A 93 -8.35 3.34 17.30
C SER A 93 -8.67 3.48 18.78
N VAL A 94 -8.21 4.56 19.43
CA VAL A 94 -8.53 4.84 20.84
C VAL A 94 -9.97 5.30 21.00
N ILE A 95 -10.46 6.15 20.10
CA ILE A 95 -11.83 6.65 20.12
C ILE A 95 -12.82 5.49 19.98
N GLU A 96 -12.64 4.62 18.99
CA GLU A 96 -13.49 3.43 18.78
C GLU A 96 -13.49 2.51 20.00
N ALA A 97 -12.33 2.29 20.63
CA ALA A 97 -12.25 1.47 21.83
C ALA A 97 -13.01 2.07 23.03
N ASN A 98 -13.05 3.40 23.16
CA ASN A 98 -13.84 4.07 24.20
C ASN A 98 -15.34 4.01 23.92
N LEU A 99 -15.77 4.14 22.67
CA LEU A 99 -17.18 4.03 22.29
C LEU A 99 -17.75 2.66 22.65
N ILE A 100 -16.99 1.58 22.45
CA ILE A 100 -17.40 0.21 22.84
C ILE A 100 -17.58 0.09 24.36
N ARG A 101 -16.69 0.71 25.15
CA ARG A 101 -16.79 0.67 26.63
C ARG A 101 -18.04 1.37 27.15
N ASP A 102 -18.48 2.43 26.48
CA ASP A 102 -19.72 3.11 26.84
C ASP A 102 -20.94 2.24 26.49
N GLU A 103 -20.94 1.50 25.38
CA GLU A 103 -22.05 0.56 25.04
C GLU A 103 -22.16 -0.62 26.04
N ASP A 104 -21.03 -1.16 26.50
CA ASP A 104 -20.97 -2.25 27.49
C ASP A 104 -21.31 -1.81 28.93
N LEU A 105 -21.24 -0.51 29.26
CA LEU A 105 -21.55 0.00 30.60
C LEU A 105 -23.05 0.29 30.83
N TYR A 106 -23.84 0.32 29.76
CA TYR A 106 -25.28 0.57 29.81
C TYR A 106 -26.12 -0.63 29.33
N SER A 107 -25.51 -1.81 29.21
CA SER A 107 -26.17 -3.11 29.00
C SER A 107 -26.01 -4.02 30.22
#